data_AF-A0A2R6QVA7-F1
#
_entry.id   AF-A0A2R6QVA7-F1
#
_cell.length_a   1.000
_cell.length_b   1.000
_cell.length_c   1.000
_cell.angle_alpha   90.00
_cell.angle_beta   90.00
_cell.angle_gamma   90.00
#
_symmetry.space_group_name_H-M   'P 1'
#
loop_
_entity.id
_entity.type
_entity.pdbx_description
1 polymer ?
#
loop_
_entity_poly.entity_id
_entity_poly.type
_entity_poly.pdbx_seq_one_letter_code
_entity_poly.pdbx_strand_id
1 'polypeptide(L)' 'MSSSAKALEPAFQGAGQRVGTEIWRIENFQPVPLPKSDYGKFYMGDSYIVLQTMPGKGGAYLYDIHFC' A
#
# COMPACT_ATOMS: atom_id res chain seq x y z
N MET A 1 -17.29 -24.82 2.70
CA MET A 1 -15.84 -25.06 2.89
C MET A 1 -15.14 -23.72 2.70
N SER A 2 -14.72 -23.08 3.80
CA SER A 2 -13.98 -21.81 3.73
C SER A 2 -12.51 -22.13 3.48
N SER A 3 -12.08 -22.02 2.22
CA SER A 3 -10.66 -22.11 1.91
C SER A 3 -9.99 -20.84 2.42
N SER A 4 -9.25 -20.96 3.52
CA SER A 4 -8.35 -19.93 4.06
C SER A 4 -7.10 -19.77 3.18
N ALA A 5 -7.29 -19.71 1.86
CA ALA A 5 -6.31 -19.05 1.02
C ALA A 5 -6.39 -17.59 1.44
N LYS A 6 -5.32 -17.05 2.02
CA LYS A 6 -5.15 -15.60 2.08
C LYS A 6 -5.37 -15.10 0.65
N ALA A 7 -6.56 -14.60 0.34
CA ALA A 7 -6.79 -13.85 -0.88
C ALA A 7 -5.90 -12.62 -0.74
N LEU A 8 -4.68 -12.73 -1.24
CA LEU A 8 -3.79 -11.60 -1.39
C LEU A 8 -4.51 -10.69 -2.37
N GLU A 9 -5.07 -9.61 -1.83
CA GLU A 9 -5.67 -8.55 -2.62
C GLU A 9 -4.68 -8.17 -3.74
N PRO A 10 -5.05 -8.33 -5.03
CA PRO A 10 -4.10 -8.20 -6.14
C PRO A 10 -3.36 -6.86 -6.15
N ALA A 11 -3.99 -5.81 -5.64
CA ALA A 11 -3.41 -4.48 -5.54
C ALA A 11 -2.15 -4.41 -4.67
N PHE A 12 -2.00 -5.29 -3.68
CA PHE A 12 -0.84 -5.35 -2.79
C PHE A 12 0.23 -6.33 -3.26
N GLN A 13 0.08 -6.92 -4.45
CA GLN A 13 1.08 -7.82 -5.00
C GLN A 13 2.40 -7.08 -5.22
N GLY A 14 3.44 -7.50 -4.49
CA GLY A 14 4.77 -6.89 -4.57
C GLY A 14 4.97 -5.67 -3.66
N ALA A 15 3.96 -5.28 -2.89
CA ALA A 15 4.07 -4.19 -1.92
C ALA A 15 5.20 -4.47 -0.90
N GLY A 16 6.02 -3.47 -0.62
CA GLY A 16 7.09 -3.56 0.37
C GLY A 16 8.33 -4.33 -0.08
N GLN A 17 8.43 -4.77 -1.34
CA GLN A 17 9.62 -5.49 -1.83
C GLN A 17 10.82 -4.58 -2.13
N ARG A 18 10.61 -3.26 -2.20
CA ARG A 18 11.65 -2.27 -2.48
C ARG A 18 11.49 -1.05 -1.59
N VAL A 19 12.60 -0.38 -1.30
CA VAL A 19 12.59 0.92 -0.62
C VAL A 19 11.79 1.93 -1.44
N GLY A 20 10.94 2.69 -0.75
CA GLY A 20 10.11 3.73 -1.34
C GLY A 20 8.70 3.77 -0.76
N THR A 21 7.92 4.72 -1.25
CA THR A 21 6.52 4.92 -0.89
C THR A 21 5.62 4.27 -1.94
N GLU A 22 4.61 3.56 -1.48
CA GLU A 22 3.53 3.01 -2.29
C GLU A 22 2.21 3.51 -1.69
N ILE A 23 1.32 4.03 -2.53
CA ILE A 23 0.04 4.60 -2.11
C ILE A 23 -1.07 3.92 -2.88
N TRP A 24 -2.13 3.55 -2.19
CA TRP A 24 -3.38 3.07 -2.78
C TRP A 24 -4.51 3.99 -2.35
N ARG A 25 -5.40 4.31 -3.29
CA ARG A 25 -6.69 4.93 -3.00
C ARG A 25 -7.75 3.84 -2.92
N ILE A 26 -8.69 3.96 -1.99
CA ILE A 26 -9.82 3.04 -1.90
C ILE A 26 -10.93 3.52 -2.84
N GLU A 27 -11.20 2.73 -3.86
CA GLU A 27 -12.28 2.96 -4.82
C GLU A 27 -13.23 1.76 -4.78
N ASN A 28 -14.52 1.98 -4.51
CA ASN A 28 -15.52 0.90 -4.44
C ASN A 28 -15.12 -0.27 -3.51
N PHE A 29 -14.58 0.06 -2.33
CA PHE A 29 -14.05 -0.92 -1.35
C PHE A 29 -12.87 -1.77 -1.85
N GLN A 30 -12.17 -1.32 -2.89
CA GLN A 30 -10.99 -1.98 -3.42
C GLN A 30 -9.79 -1.01 -3.45
N PRO A 31 -8.60 -1.44 -3.01
CA PRO A 31 -7.39 -0.62 -3.13
C PRO A 31 -6.95 -0.53 -4.59
N VAL A 32 -6.74 0.68 -5.07
CA VAL A 32 -6.25 0.98 -6.42
C VAL A 32 -4.91 1.72 -6.29
N PRO A 33 -3.82 1.23 -6.92
CA PRO A 33 -2.52 1.88 -6.83
C PRO A 33 -2.58 3.28 -7.43
N LEU A 34 -2.17 4.27 -6.64
CA LEU A 34 -2.13 5.65 -7.06
C LEU A 34 -0.92 5.87 -7.98
N PRO A 35 -1.06 6.57 -9.12
CA PRO A 35 0.08 6.95 -9.95
C PRO A 35 1.07 7.82 -9.17
N LYS A 36 2.38 7.61 -9.38
CA LYS A 36 3.42 8.42 -8.71
C LYS A 36 3.32 9.91 -8.99
N SER A 37 2.74 10.30 -10.13
CA SER A 37 2.45 11.69 -10.50
C SER A 37 1.44 12.38 -9.58
N ASP A 38 0.65 11.60 -8.83
CA ASP A 38 -0.40 12.07 -7.94
C ASP A 38 -0.05 11.86 -6.46
N TYR A 39 1.18 11.45 -6.15
CA TYR A 39 1.63 11.35 -4.77
C TYR A 39 1.63 12.74 -4.12
N GLY A 40 1.02 12.83 -2.95
CA GLY A 40 0.81 14.09 -2.23
C GLY A 40 -0.50 14.80 -2.58
N LYS A 41 -1.24 14.34 -3.59
CA LYS A 41 -2.59 14.83 -3.88
C LYS A 41 -3.62 13.92 -3.21
N PHE A 42 -4.09 14.33 -2.04
CA PHE A 42 -5.14 13.62 -1.31
C PHE A 42 -6.45 14.38 -1.45
N TYR A 43 -7.48 13.69 -1.95
CA TYR A 43 -8.81 14.25 -2.11
C TYR A 43 -9.64 13.98 -0.85
N MET A 44 -10.25 15.03 -0.30
CA MET A 44 -11.14 14.90 0.86
C MET A 44 -12.35 14.03 0.50
N GLY A 45 -12.69 13.07 1.36
CA GLY A 45 -13.80 12.13 1.18
C GLY A 45 -13.39 10.78 0.60
N ASP A 46 -12.17 10.68 0.05
CA ASP A 46 -11.56 9.41 -0.34
C ASP A 46 -10.72 8.86 0.82
N SER A 47 -10.52 7.55 0.85
CA SER A 47 -9.61 6.89 1.79
C SER A 47 -8.35 6.41 1.09
N TYR A 48 -7.22 6.43 1.79
CA TYR A 48 -5.92 6.04 1.26
C TYR A 48 -5.18 5.11 2.21
N ILE A 49 -4.37 4.22 1.63
CA ILE A 49 -3.38 3.41 2.33
C ILE A 49 -2.02 3.85 1.81
N VAL A 50 -1.11 4.20 2.72
CA VAL A 50 0.25 4.60 2.39
C VAL A 50 1.21 3.62 3.07
N LEU A 51 2.02 2.92 2.29
CA LEU A 51 3.13 2.10 2.75
C LEU A 51 4.44 2.82 2.47
N GLN A 52 5.20 3.09 3.52
CA GLN A 52 6.58 3.54 3.42
C GLN A 52 7.52 2.38 3.76
N THR A 53 8.35 1.99 2.80
CA THR A 53 9.36 0.95 2.97
C THR A 53 10.73 1.59 3.07
N MET A 54 11.41 1.36 4.18
CA MET A 54 12.72 1.95 4.50
C MET A 54 13.78 0.87 4.70
N PRO A 55 15.06 1.16 4.41
CA PRO A 55 16.13 0.23 4.74
C PRO A 55 16.27 0.11 6.27
N GLY A 56 16.27 -1.13 6.76
CA GLY A 56 16.55 -1.47 8.15
C GLY A 56 18.00 -1.92 8.36
N LYS A 57 18.32 -2.27 9.60
CA LYS A 57 19.64 -2.84 9.94
C LYS A 57 19.74 -4.28 9.44
N GLY A 58 20.93 -4.68 9.00
CA GLY A 58 21.21 -6.08 8.62
C GLY A 58 20.50 -6.57 7.36
N GLY A 59 20.12 -5.67 6.45
CA GLY A 59 19.44 -6.04 5.20
C GLY A 59 17.93 -6.29 5.34
N ALA A 60 17.36 -6.09 6.53
CA ALA A 60 15.92 -6.07 6.73
C ALA A 60 15.30 -4.78 6.18
N TYR A 61 13.99 -4.78 5.94
CA TYR A 61 13.20 -3.58 5.70
C TYR A 61 12.41 -3.17 6.95
N LEU A 62 12.21 -1.86 7.09
CA LEU A 62 11.27 -1.27 8.04
C LEU A 62 10.05 -0.81 7.25
N TYR A 63 8.86 -1.02 7.82
CA TYR A 63 7.59 -0.66 7.20
C TYR A 63 6.84 0.28 8.11
N ASP A 64 6.34 1.36 7.53
CA ASP A 64 5.44 2.29 8.18
C ASP A 64 4.16 2.42 7.34
N ILE A 65 3.01 2.21 7.96
CA ILE A 65 1.72 2.14 7.28
C ILE A 65 0.80 3.20 7.86
N HIS A 66 0.32 4.08 6.99
CA HIS A 66 -0.63 5.13 7.33
C HIS A 66 -1.94 4.91 6.59
N PHE A 67 -3.04 5.30 7.24
CA PHE A 67 -4.39 5.25 6.69
C PHE A 67 -5.05 6.60 6.94
N CYS A 68 -5.63 7.20 5.91
CA CYS A 68 -6.32 8.49 5.99
C CYS A 68 -7.62 8.47 5.19
#